data_AF-A0A9P7EDV5-F1
#
_entry.id   AF-A0A9P7EDV5-F1
#
_cell.length_a   1.000
_cell.length_b   1.000
_cell.length_c   1.000
_cell.angle_alpha   90.00
_cell.angle_beta   90.00
_cell.angle_gamma   90.00
#
_symmetry.space_group_name_H-M   'P 1'
#
loop_
_entity.id
_entity.type
_entity.pdbx_description
1 polymer ?
#
loop_
_entity_poly.entity_id
_entity_poly.type
_entity_poly.pdbx_seq_one_letter_code
_entity_poly.pdbx_strand_id
1 'polypeptide(L)'
;YGHAQKMWAAMTYAFGHLQGLGNLPWHESELHSSQMLGNPLVSVEVSSYMCSLWHCKVQAGEVAISACAITSISTFPLMYHFNNHPENWAILDYQPGRCSDGSSESSWWAGGCIKRCLHAAYTIAFLCMLHSDEVLKIQLHNLHFFSNGLILMLPFKKTHQNGNIKPFWLWIMPTEEHLCAIQAIAKWIVASKILTGYLFQKFASANQPLTSERFLELFHNNLLDIGVDPSSYGTHSFWHGGYQYLHIECRWPLHHICEWGGWSLKFTNLMIVKYLISHNDDATELCEHFFNPYHSPSVKCPHCRRSCPCA
;
A
#
# COMPACT_ATOMS: atom_id res chain seq x y z
N TYR A 1 -13.02 15.60 -1.20
CA TYR A 1 -12.35 15.54 -2.53
C TYR A 1 -12.53 14.19 -3.27
N GLY A 2 -12.37 13.05 -2.59
CA GLY A 2 -12.38 11.73 -3.26
C GLY A 2 -13.65 11.36 -4.04
N HIS A 3 -14.84 11.86 -3.65
CA HIS A 3 -16.07 11.66 -4.43
C HIS A 3 -15.98 12.32 -5.82
N ALA A 4 -15.50 13.57 -5.88
CA ALA A 4 -15.31 14.30 -7.14
C ALA A 4 -14.30 13.60 -8.05
N GLN A 5 -13.20 13.03 -7.50
CA GLN A 5 -12.26 12.23 -8.28
C GLN A 5 -12.91 10.97 -8.87
N LYS A 6 -13.73 10.26 -8.10
CA LYS A 6 -14.44 9.06 -8.59
C LYS A 6 -15.41 9.43 -9.71
N MET A 7 -16.18 10.51 -9.55
CA MET A 7 -17.06 11.02 -10.60
C MET A 7 -16.28 11.42 -11.85
N TRP A 8 -15.17 12.16 -11.67
CA TRP A 8 -14.31 12.59 -12.78
C TRP A 8 -13.75 11.40 -13.55
N ALA A 9 -13.22 10.37 -12.87
CA ALA A 9 -12.72 9.15 -13.50
C ALA A 9 -13.82 8.38 -14.24
N ALA A 10 -14.98 8.19 -13.61
CA ALA A 10 -16.12 7.49 -14.21
C ALA A 10 -16.62 8.19 -15.48
N MET A 11 -16.76 9.51 -15.42
CA MET A 11 -17.22 10.29 -16.57
C MET A 11 -16.13 10.40 -17.65
N THR A 12 -14.84 10.45 -17.27
CA THR A 12 -13.72 10.45 -18.25
C THR A 12 -13.75 9.15 -19.05
N TYR A 13 -13.99 8.02 -18.39
CA TYR A 13 -14.20 6.73 -19.06
C TYR A 13 -15.46 6.75 -19.95
N ALA A 14 -16.58 7.29 -19.46
CA ALA A 14 -17.81 7.38 -20.24
C ALA A 14 -17.63 8.19 -21.53
N PHE A 15 -17.03 9.39 -21.45
CA PHE A 15 -16.77 10.21 -22.64
C PHE A 15 -15.72 9.58 -23.55
N GLY A 16 -14.65 9.02 -22.99
CA GLY A 16 -13.57 8.44 -23.79
C GLY A 16 -13.98 7.16 -24.51
N HIS A 17 -14.69 6.26 -23.82
CA HIS A 17 -15.00 4.92 -24.30
C HIS A 17 -16.42 4.76 -24.82
N LEU A 18 -17.44 5.24 -24.09
CA LEU A 18 -18.85 5.08 -24.51
C LEU A 18 -19.24 6.09 -25.59
N GLN A 19 -18.74 7.32 -25.51
CA GLN A 19 -19.00 8.38 -26.50
C GLN A 19 -17.93 8.45 -27.60
N GLY A 20 -16.89 7.61 -27.52
CA GLY A 20 -15.83 7.54 -28.54
C GLY A 20 -14.98 8.80 -28.68
N LEU A 21 -15.01 9.72 -27.70
CA LEU A 21 -14.27 10.99 -27.75
C LEU A 21 -12.77 10.82 -27.43
N GLY A 22 -12.36 9.62 -27.02
CA GLY A 22 -10.98 9.28 -26.72
C GLY A 22 -10.42 10.03 -25.49
N ASN A 23 -9.10 10.22 -25.48
CA ASN A 23 -8.35 10.84 -24.37
C ASN A 23 -7.71 12.18 -24.77
N LEU A 24 -8.09 12.74 -25.91
CA LEU A 24 -7.56 14.04 -26.34
C LEU A 24 -8.14 15.15 -25.45
N PRO A 25 -7.36 16.18 -25.09
CA PRO A 25 -7.88 17.36 -24.43
C PRO A 25 -9.02 17.98 -25.25
N TRP A 26 -10.00 18.54 -24.56
CA TRP A 26 -11.09 19.28 -25.21
C TRP A 26 -10.51 20.51 -25.94
N HIS A 27 -10.72 20.58 -27.25
CA HIS A 27 -10.22 21.67 -28.08
C HIS A 27 -11.15 21.92 -29.28
N GLU A 28 -11.06 23.12 -29.84
CA GLU A 28 -11.76 23.44 -31.08
C GLU A 28 -11.01 22.84 -32.28
N SER A 29 -11.74 22.26 -33.22
CA SER A 29 -11.20 21.66 -34.44
C SER A 29 -10.57 22.73 -35.33
N GLU A 30 -9.30 22.53 -35.72
CA GLU A 30 -8.59 23.41 -36.63
C GLU A 30 -9.19 23.42 -38.06
N LEU A 31 -9.90 22.35 -38.43
CA LEU A 31 -10.47 22.16 -39.78
C LEU A 31 -11.89 22.72 -39.89
N HIS A 32 -12.64 22.74 -38.79
CA HIS A 32 -14.02 23.19 -38.73
C HIS A 32 -14.21 24.09 -37.51
N SER A 33 -14.04 25.40 -37.71
CA SER A 33 -14.36 26.40 -36.68
C SER A 33 -15.79 26.16 -36.18
N SER A 34 -15.99 26.10 -34.86
CA SER A 34 -17.18 25.71 -34.09
C SER A 34 -17.38 24.24 -33.71
N GLN A 35 -16.57 23.30 -34.23
CA GLN A 35 -16.66 21.90 -33.79
C GLN A 35 -15.67 21.61 -32.66
N MET A 36 -16.19 21.36 -31.47
CA MET A 36 -15.37 20.92 -30.34
C MET A 36 -15.07 19.41 -30.43
N LEU A 37 -13.82 19.03 -30.21
CA LEU A 37 -13.33 17.66 -30.23
C LEU A 37 -12.56 17.32 -28.95
N GLY A 38 -12.45 16.01 -28.67
CA GLY A 38 -11.75 15.49 -27.49
C GLY A 38 -12.68 15.24 -26.31
N ASN A 39 -12.11 15.00 -25.13
CA ASN A 39 -12.85 14.67 -23.92
C ASN A 39 -12.96 15.93 -23.03
N PRO A 40 -14.18 16.42 -22.72
CA PRO A 40 -14.38 17.62 -21.91
C PRO A 40 -13.77 17.52 -20.52
N LEU A 41 -13.58 16.31 -20.00
CA LEU A 41 -13.01 16.09 -18.67
C LEU A 41 -11.49 16.06 -18.65
N VAL A 42 -10.84 16.04 -19.82
CA VAL A 42 -9.39 16.17 -19.97
C VAL A 42 -9.02 17.63 -20.29
N SER A 43 -9.97 18.56 -20.19
CA SER A 43 -9.73 19.99 -20.41
C SER A 43 -8.87 20.61 -19.31
N VAL A 44 -8.23 21.73 -19.65
CA VAL A 44 -7.41 22.51 -18.72
C VAL A 44 -8.28 23.10 -17.60
N GLU A 45 -9.50 23.51 -17.92
CA GLU A 45 -10.45 24.11 -16.98
C GLU A 45 -10.88 23.11 -15.91
N VAL A 46 -11.28 21.90 -16.31
CA VAL A 46 -11.67 20.84 -15.37
C VAL A 46 -10.48 20.41 -14.53
N SER A 47 -9.30 20.26 -15.12
CA SER A 47 -8.08 19.92 -14.39
C SER A 47 -7.72 21.00 -13.36
N SER A 48 -7.82 22.29 -13.73
CA SER A 48 -7.58 23.43 -12.84
C SER A 48 -8.60 23.50 -11.70
N TYR A 49 -9.88 23.25 -12.00
CA TYR A 49 -10.93 23.14 -10.98
C TYR A 49 -10.63 22.01 -9.99
N MET A 50 -10.23 20.83 -10.48
CA MET A 50 -9.89 19.70 -9.62
C MET A 50 -8.68 19.98 -8.73
N CYS A 51 -7.67 20.69 -9.23
CA CYS A 51 -6.53 21.17 -8.42
C CYS A 51 -6.98 22.18 -7.36
N SER A 52 -7.79 23.17 -7.72
CA SER A 52 -8.32 24.17 -6.76
C SER A 52 -9.20 23.52 -5.70
N LEU A 53 -10.08 22.60 -6.09
CA LEU A 53 -10.90 21.83 -5.16
C LEU A 53 -10.03 21.01 -4.21
N TRP A 54 -8.94 20.42 -4.71
CA TRP A 54 -7.97 19.73 -3.86
C TRP A 54 -7.34 20.69 -2.84
N HIS A 55 -6.82 21.84 -3.28
CA HIS A 55 -6.24 22.85 -2.39
C HIS A 55 -7.22 23.32 -1.31
N CYS A 56 -8.46 23.67 -1.68
CA CYS A 56 -9.47 24.10 -0.73
C CYS A 56 -9.79 23.01 0.30
N LYS A 57 -9.78 21.74 -0.12
CA LYS A 57 -10.09 20.61 0.75
C LYS A 57 -8.93 20.29 1.69
N VAL A 58 -7.68 20.36 1.21
CA VAL A 58 -6.49 20.29 2.05
C VAL A 58 -6.45 21.43 3.07
N GLN A 59 -6.77 22.66 2.66
CA GLN A 59 -6.87 23.82 3.57
C GLN A 59 -7.97 23.65 4.63
N ALA A 60 -9.06 22.94 4.29
CA ALA A 60 -10.11 22.59 5.23
C ALA A 60 -9.75 21.40 6.14
N GLY A 61 -8.54 20.86 6.05
CA GLY A 61 -8.08 19.71 6.83
C GLY A 61 -8.61 18.37 6.33
N GLU A 62 -9.26 18.30 5.15
CA GLU A 62 -9.60 17.00 4.57
C GLU A 62 -8.33 16.29 4.09
N VAL A 63 -7.97 15.21 4.77
CA VAL A 63 -6.90 14.32 4.33
C VAL A 63 -7.45 13.40 3.23
N ALA A 64 -6.74 13.30 2.11
CA ALA A 64 -7.08 12.34 1.08
C ALA A 64 -6.93 10.91 1.63
N ILE A 65 -8.04 10.16 1.65
CA ILE A 65 -8.07 8.76 2.07
C ILE A 65 -7.10 7.97 1.18
N SER A 66 -6.31 7.06 1.78
CA SER A 66 -5.36 6.16 1.11
C SER A 66 -4.16 6.83 0.43
N ALA A 67 -3.79 8.04 0.87
CA ALA A 67 -2.63 8.76 0.36
C ALA A 67 -1.39 8.68 1.28
N CYS A 68 -1.54 8.23 2.54
CA CYS A 68 -0.38 8.05 3.43
C CYS A 68 0.27 6.68 3.20
N ALA A 69 1.59 6.66 3.12
CA ALA A 69 2.42 5.47 3.06
C ALA A 69 2.57 4.85 4.45
N ILE A 70 2.54 3.51 4.53
CA ILE A 70 3.01 2.83 5.72
C ILE A 70 4.54 2.81 5.71
N THR A 71 5.18 3.22 6.79
CA THR A 71 6.64 3.28 6.88
C THR A 71 7.21 2.02 7.53
N SER A 72 8.37 1.57 7.05
CA SER A 72 9.15 0.48 7.65
C SER A 72 9.83 0.86 8.95
N ILE A 73 10.12 2.15 9.18
CA ILE A 73 10.89 2.61 10.35
C ILE A 73 9.99 2.98 11.54
N SER A 74 8.79 3.50 11.30
CA SER A 74 7.88 3.93 12.39
C SER A 74 6.66 3.03 12.51
N THR A 75 5.79 2.96 11.51
CA THR A 75 4.48 2.32 11.68
C THR A 75 4.56 0.79 11.75
N PHE A 76 5.35 0.14 10.88
CA PHE A 76 5.51 -1.34 10.90
C PHE A 76 6.08 -1.88 12.22
N PRO A 77 7.20 -1.35 12.75
CA PRO A 77 7.77 -1.84 14.00
C PRO A 77 6.83 -1.65 15.18
N LEU A 78 6.14 -0.50 15.27
CA LEU A 78 5.17 -0.23 16.33
C LEU A 78 4.02 -1.26 16.31
N MET A 79 3.41 -1.50 15.15
CA MET A 79 2.39 -2.53 14.99
C MET A 79 2.95 -3.92 15.35
N TYR A 80 4.16 -4.26 14.90
CA TYR A 80 4.77 -5.56 15.19
C TYR A 80 4.98 -5.76 16.69
N HIS A 81 5.63 -4.82 17.38
CA HIS A 81 5.91 -4.93 18.80
C HIS A 81 4.62 -4.96 19.62
N PHE A 82 3.66 -4.09 19.31
CA PHE A 82 2.37 -4.07 19.98
C PHE A 82 1.66 -5.43 19.85
N ASN A 83 1.61 -5.98 18.64
CA ASN A 83 0.94 -7.25 18.36
C ASN A 83 1.66 -8.46 18.98
N ASN A 84 2.98 -8.40 19.19
CA ASN A 84 3.77 -9.47 19.81
C ASN A 84 3.85 -9.39 21.34
N HIS A 85 3.21 -8.40 22.00
CA HIS A 85 3.09 -8.43 23.46
C HIS A 85 2.41 -9.73 23.93
N PRO A 86 2.86 -10.35 25.03
CA PRO A 86 2.33 -11.63 25.49
C PRO A 86 0.80 -11.67 25.63
N GLU A 87 0.19 -10.59 26.12
CA GLU A 87 -1.26 -10.41 26.18
C GLU A 87 -1.91 -10.49 24.79
N ASN A 88 -1.37 -9.78 23.80
CA ASN A 88 -1.89 -9.70 22.45
C ASN A 88 -1.59 -10.93 21.59
N TRP A 89 -0.53 -11.66 21.93
CA TRP A 89 -0.05 -12.82 21.19
C TRP A 89 -0.84 -14.10 21.53
N ALA A 90 -1.50 -14.12 22.68
CA ALA A 90 -2.34 -15.23 23.12
C ALA A 90 -3.44 -15.51 22.08
N ILE A 91 -3.60 -16.80 21.73
CA ILE A 91 -4.68 -17.22 20.84
C ILE A 91 -5.94 -17.32 21.68
N LEU A 92 -6.76 -16.26 21.61
CA LEU A 92 -8.12 -16.26 22.17
C LEU A 92 -9.16 -16.47 21.07
N ASP A 93 -10.32 -16.96 21.48
CA ASP A 93 -11.50 -17.05 20.63
C ASP A 93 -11.91 -15.65 20.14
N TYR A 94 -12.31 -15.58 18.87
CA TYR A 94 -12.66 -14.33 18.22
C TYR A 94 -13.89 -13.68 18.88
N GLN A 95 -13.75 -12.45 19.37
CA GLN A 95 -14.87 -11.62 19.78
C GLN A 95 -15.10 -10.50 18.76
N PRO A 96 -16.29 -10.42 18.13
CA PRO A 96 -16.59 -9.33 17.20
C PRO A 96 -16.79 -8.02 17.97
N GLY A 97 -15.88 -7.06 17.79
CA GLY A 97 -16.00 -5.71 18.33
C GLY A 97 -15.25 -4.71 17.45
N ARG A 98 -15.70 -3.45 17.44
CA ARG A 98 -14.89 -2.31 16.99
C ARG A 98 -14.17 -1.73 18.20
N CYS A 99 -12.98 -1.20 18.00
CA CYS A 99 -12.36 -0.34 19.01
C CYS A 99 -13.27 0.89 19.16
N SER A 100 -13.79 1.14 20.36
CA SER A 100 -14.64 2.30 20.64
C SER A 100 -13.75 3.49 20.96
N ASP A 101 -13.96 4.60 20.24
CA ASP A 101 -13.32 5.88 20.55
C ASP A 101 -13.77 6.34 21.95
N GLY A 102 -12.89 6.20 22.94
CA GLY A 102 -12.94 7.01 24.17
C GLY A 102 -13.29 6.32 25.50
N SER A 103 -13.32 5.00 25.63
CA SER A 103 -13.44 4.34 26.94
C SER A 103 -12.23 3.49 27.29
N SER A 104 -11.62 3.81 28.43
CA SER A 104 -10.42 3.25 29.05
C SER A 104 -10.56 1.80 29.54
N GLU A 105 -11.00 0.90 28.67
CA GLU A 105 -10.78 -0.53 28.80
C GLU A 105 -10.23 -1.03 27.47
N SER A 106 -9.08 -1.70 27.52
CA SER A 106 -8.43 -2.34 26.38
C SER A 106 -9.45 -3.15 25.57
N SER A 107 -9.97 -2.58 24.50
CA SER A 107 -10.93 -3.24 23.62
C SER A 107 -10.19 -4.33 22.88
N TRP A 108 -10.29 -5.57 23.38
CA TRP A 108 -9.74 -6.77 22.75
C TRP A 108 -10.51 -7.10 21.47
N TRP A 109 -10.35 -6.28 20.42
CA TRP A 109 -11.03 -6.45 19.13
C TRP A 109 -10.44 -7.61 18.29
N ALA A 110 -9.21 -8.04 18.61
CA ALA A 110 -8.52 -9.13 17.92
C ALA A 110 -7.62 -9.94 18.86
N GLY A 111 -7.81 -11.26 18.87
CA GLY A 111 -6.86 -12.20 19.48
C GLY A 111 -5.61 -12.41 18.61
N GLY A 112 -4.60 -13.08 19.18
CA GLY A 112 -3.30 -13.27 18.52
C GLY A 112 -3.35 -13.99 17.17
N CYS A 113 -4.40 -14.79 16.91
CA CYS A 113 -4.59 -15.44 15.61
C CYS A 113 -4.80 -14.40 14.50
N ILE A 114 -5.68 -13.43 14.73
CA ILE A 114 -5.97 -12.33 13.79
C ILE A 114 -4.75 -11.45 13.62
N LYS A 115 -4.05 -11.11 14.72
CA LYS A 115 -2.85 -10.28 14.65
C LYS A 115 -1.74 -10.91 13.79
N ARG A 116 -1.55 -12.24 13.87
CA ARG A 116 -0.64 -13.00 12.99
C ARG A 116 -1.10 -12.99 11.53
N CYS A 117 -2.40 -13.18 11.29
CA CYS A 117 -3.00 -13.11 9.96
C CYS A 117 -2.71 -11.75 9.29
N LEU A 118 -3.02 -10.67 10.01
CA LEU A 118 -2.81 -9.31 9.55
C LEU A 118 -1.34 -9.02 9.28
N HIS A 119 -0.45 -9.39 10.20
CA HIS A 119 0.99 -9.15 10.02
C HIS A 119 1.56 -9.90 8.80
N ALA A 120 1.11 -11.14 8.55
CA ALA A 120 1.46 -11.87 7.33
C ALA A 120 0.91 -11.17 6.07
N ALA A 121 -0.32 -10.66 6.10
CA ALA A 121 -0.88 -9.92 4.97
C ALA A 121 -0.13 -8.60 4.72
N TYR A 122 0.22 -7.85 5.77
CA TYR A 122 0.93 -6.57 5.66
C TYR A 122 2.31 -6.73 5.05
N THR A 123 3.09 -7.69 5.54
CA THR A 123 4.45 -7.94 5.04
C THR A 123 4.44 -8.37 3.57
N ILE A 124 3.48 -9.20 3.15
CA ILE A 124 3.31 -9.55 1.72
C ILE A 124 2.89 -8.32 0.91
N ALA A 125 1.87 -7.58 1.34
CA ALA A 125 1.37 -6.40 0.63
C ALA A 125 2.48 -5.36 0.41
N PHE A 126 3.26 -5.12 1.46
CA PHE A 126 4.35 -4.16 1.48
C PHE A 126 5.53 -4.61 0.61
N LEU A 127 6.11 -5.78 0.87
CA LEU A 127 7.31 -6.22 0.15
C LEU A 127 7.05 -6.54 -1.32
N CYS A 128 5.88 -7.09 -1.66
CA CYS A 128 5.56 -7.47 -3.04
C CYS A 128 4.84 -6.35 -3.81
N MET A 129 4.60 -5.19 -3.17
CA MET A 129 3.81 -4.07 -3.71
C MET A 129 2.47 -4.55 -4.31
N LEU A 130 1.69 -5.26 -3.50
CA LEU A 130 0.39 -5.82 -3.90
C LEU A 130 -0.74 -5.02 -3.27
N HIS A 131 -1.83 -4.85 -4.02
CA HIS A 131 -3.08 -4.36 -3.42
C HIS A 131 -3.65 -5.39 -2.44
N SER A 132 -4.40 -4.91 -1.45
CA SER A 132 -5.04 -5.79 -0.47
C SER A 132 -5.92 -6.87 -1.13
N ASP A 133 -6.66 -6.56 -2.18
CA ASP A 133 -7.50 -7.55 -2.87
C ASP A 133 -6.70 -8.64 -3.61
N GLU A 134 -5.45 -8.35 -3.99
CA GLU A 134 -4.53 -9.34 -4.57
C GLU A 134 -3.99 -10.25 -3.47
N VAL A 135 -3.55 -9.68 -2.35
CA VAL A 135 -3.03 -10.41 -1.19
C VAL A 135 -4.06 -11.39 -0.64
N LEU A 136 -5.31 -10.94 -0.46
CA LEU A 136 -6.37 -11.75 0.14
C LEU A 136 -6.81 -12.93 -0.76
N LYS A 137 -6.44 -12.93 -2.03
CA LYS A 137 -6.71 -14.03 -2.97
C LYS A 137 -5.56 -15.03 -3.08
N ILE A 138 -4.44 -14.80 -2.40
CA ILE A 138 -3.32 -15.75 -2.33
C ILE A 138 -3.80 -17.05 -1.69
N GLN A 139 -3.48 -18.16 -2.32
CA GLN A 139 -3.75 -19.50 -1.82
C GLN A 139 -2.47 -20.16 -1.34
N LEU A 140 -2.59 -21.16 -0.47
CA LEU A 140 -1.44 -21.85 0.10
C LEU A 140 -0.58 -22.52 -0.98
N HIS A 141 -1.20 -23.03 -2.05
CA HIS A 141 -0.48 -23.65 -3.17
C HIS A 141 0.36 -22.66 -3.99
N ASN A 142 0.15 -21.35 -3.82
CA ASN A 142 0.96 -20.31 -4.47
C ASN A 142 2.31 -20.09 -3.74
N LEU A 143 2.51 -20.73 -2.59
CA LEU A 143 3.69 -20.62 -1.75
C LEU A 143 4.60 -21.83 -1.97
N HIS A 144 5.83 -21.58 -2.40
CA HIS A 144 6.87 -22.61 -2.52
C HIS A 144 8.06 -22.27 -1.62
N PHE A 145 8.16 -22.97 -0.50
CA PHE A 145 9.27 -22.79 0.45
C PHE A 145 10.55 -23.46 -0.05
N PHE A 146 11.69 -22.82 0.21
CA PHE A 146 13.02 -23.37 0.00
C PHE A 146 13.91 -23.08 1.21
N SER A 147 15.16 -23.56 1.20
CA SER A 147 16.04 -23.55 2.38
C SER A 147 16.15 -22.22 3.10
N ASN A 148 16.23 -21.11 2.36
CA ASN A 148 16.48 -19.77 2.91
C ASN A 148 15.39 -18.76 2.53
N GLY A 149 14.24 -19.22 2.03
CA GLY A 149 13.27 -18.31 1.45
C GLY A 149 11.93 -18.91 1.06
N LEU A 150 11.13 -18.08 0.40
CA LEU A 150 9.81 -18.40 -0.11
C LEU A 150 9.65 -17.80 -1.51
N ILE A 151 9.13 -18.60 -2.44
CA ILE A 151 8.70 -18.13 -3.75
C ILE A 151 7.18 -17.98 -3.71
N LEU A 152 6.69 -16.78 -4.02
CA LEU A 152 5.26 -16.48 -4.15
C LEU A 152 4.91 -16.37 -5.64
N MET A 153 4.02 -17.24 -6.10
CA MET A 153 3.52 -17.28 -7.48
C MET A 153 2.08 -16.78 -7.55
N LEU A 154 1.87 -15.60 -8.14
CA LEU A 154 0.52 -15.04 -8.24
C LEU A 154 -0.22 -15.52 -9.50
N PRO A 155 -1.49 -15.92 -9.39
CA PRO A 155 -2.30 -16.27 -10.56
C PRO A 155 -2.72 -15.05 -11.38
N PHE A 156 -2.87 -13.88 -10.73
CA PHE A 156 -3.23 -12.62 -11.38
C PHE A 156 -2.59 -11.44 -10.63
N LYS A 157 -2.35 -10.34 -11.34
CA LYS A 157 -1.88 -9.06 -10.80
C LYS A 157 -2.43 -7.93 -11.67
N LYS A 158 -3.02 -6.91 -11.06
CA LYS A 158 -3.70 -5.79 -11.74
C LYS A 158 -2.78 -5.01 -12.66
N THR A 159 -1.51 -4.87 -12.29
CA THR A 159 -0.52 -4.17 -13.12
C THR A 159 0.01 -5.01 -14.28
N HIS A 160 -0.19 -6.33 -14.27
CA HIS A 160 0.23 -7.24 -15.35
C HIS A 160 -0.98 -7.69 -16.17
N GLN A 161 -1.44 -6.83 -17.07
CA GLN A 161 -2.59 -7.11 -17.94
C GLN A 161 -2.32 -8.19 -19.00
N ASN A 162 -1.04 -8.46 -19.34
CA ASN A 162 -0.67 -9.33 -20.46
C ASN A 162 -0.44 -10.81 -20.07
N GLY A 163 -0.64 -11.19 -18.81
CA GLY A 163 -0.15 -12.47 -18.29
C GLY A 163 1.39 -12.52 -18.21
N ASN A 164 1.97 -13.58 -17.67
CA ASN A 164 3.41 -13.71 -17.33
C ASN A 164 3.87 -12.86 -16.14
N ILE A 165 3.23 -13.07 -14.98
CA ILE A 165 3.67 -12.49 -13.72
C ILE A 165 4.93 -13.23 -13.27
N LYS A 166 6.02 -12.49 -13.06
CA LYS A 166 7.24 -13.07 -12.49
C LYS A 166 7.01 -13.47 -11.02
N PRO A 167 7.58 -14.59 -10.56
CA PRO A 167 7.47 -14.98 -9.16
C PRO A 167 8.23 -14.00 -8.25
N PHE A 168 7.69 -13.79 -7.04
CA PHE A 168 8.36 -12.99 -6.01
C PHE A 168 9.26 -13.89 -5.17
N TRP A 169 10.55 -13.55 -5.13
CA TRP A 169 11.54 -14.24 -4.31
C TRP A 169 11.72 -13.51 -2.99
N LEU A 170 11.17 -14.07 -1.92
CA LEU A 170 11.29 -13.55 -0.57
C LEU A 170 12.36 -14.32 0.18
N TRP A 171 13.22 -13.58 0.87
CA TRP A 171 14.31 -14.13 1.67
C TRP A 171 14.06 -13.89 3.16
N ILE A 172 14.65 -14.73 4.00
CA ILE A 172 14.56 -14.56 5.46
C ILE A 172 15.34 -13.29 5.85
N MET A 173 14.70 -12.42 6.64
CA MET A 173 15.29 -11.18 7.13
C MET A 173 15.43 -11.24 8.66
N PRO A 174 16.57 -11.76 9.18
CA PRO A 174 16.74 -11.96 10.62
C PRO A 174 16.95 -10.66 11.40
N THR A 175 17.48 -9.62 10.77
CA THR A 175 17.72 -8.32 11.41
C THR A 175 16.44 -7.49 11.53
N GLU A 176 15.50 -7.68 10.61
CA GLU A 176 14.26 -6.90 10.49
C GLU A 176 13.06 -7.85 10.58
N GLU A 177 12.87 -8.46 11.75
CA GLU A 177 11.80 -9.45 11.97
C GLU A 177 10.41 -8.92 11.64
N HIS A 178 10.17 -7.63 11.89
CA HIS A 178 8.91 -6.93 11.62
C HIS A 178 8.59 -6.79 10.11
N LEU A 179 9.59 -6.92 9.23
CA LEU A 179 9.39 -6.98 7.77
C LEU A 179 9.46 -8.41 7.23
N CYS A 180 9.88 -9.38 8.04
CA CYS A 180 10.16 -10.74 7.58
C CYS A 180 8.86 -11.51 7.24
N ALA A 181 8.41 -11.40 5.98
CA ALA A 181 7.20 -12.05 5.49
C ALA A 181 7.19 -13.57 5.72
N ILE A 182 8.33 -14.23 5.58
CA ILE A 182 8.44 -15.69 5.77
C ILE A 182 8.11 -16.08 7.21
N GLN A 183 8.69 -15.39 8.19
CA GLN A 183 8.41 -15.63 9.60
C GLN A 183 6.95 -15.30 9.93
N ALA A 184 6.44 -14.20 9.39
CA ALA A 184 5.03 -13.80 9.57
C ALA A 184 4.06 -14.87 9.02
N ILE A 185 4.30 -15.36 7.80
CA ILE A 185 3.51 -16.41 7.15
C ILE A 185 3.62 -17.73 7.93
N ALA A 186 4.83 -18.13 8.36
CA ALA A 186 5.02 -19.35 9.12
C ALA A 186 4.27 -19.31 10.46
N LYS A 187 4.39 -18.19 11.21
CA LYS A 187 3.65 -17.96 12.46
C LYS A 187 2.13 -18.01 12.21
N TRP A 188 1.64 -17.46 11.11
CA TRP A 188 0.23 -17.51 10.72
C TRP A 188 -0.25 -18.91 10.36
N ILE A 189 0.47 -19.66 9.51
CA ILE A 189 0.09 -21.02 9.10
C ILE A 189 0.01 -21.94 10.32
N VAL A 190 0.98 -21.86 11.24
CA VAL A 190 0.97 -22.65 12.48
C VAL A 190 -0.22 -22.31 13.38
N ALA A 191 -0.53 -21.02 13.55
CA ALA A 191 -1.64 -20.59 14.39
C ALA A 191 -3.02 -20.92 13.79
N SER A 192 -3.17 -20.78 12.48
CA SER A 192 -4.42 -20.99 11.75
C SER A 192 -4.70 -22.46 11.43
N LYS A 193 -3.67 -23.31 11.42
CA LYS A 193 -3.74 -24.73 11.01
C LYS A 193 -4.31 -24.91 9.60
N ILE A 194 -4.10 -23.94 8.71
CA ILE A 194 -4.55 -24.01 7.32
C ILE A 194 -3.72 -25.07 6.58
N LEU A 195 -4.42 -26.02 5.94
CA LEU A 195 -3.80 -27.06 5.14
C LEU A 195 -3.96 -26.85 3.63
N THR A 196 -5.03 -26.18 3.20
CA THR A 196 -5.37 -25.95 1.78
C THR A 196 -6.21 -24.68 1.61
N GLY A 197 -6.36 -24.22 0.36
CA GLY A 197 -7.24 -23.10 0.01
C GLY A 197 -6.60 -21.72 0.20
N TYR A 198 -7.42 -20.70 0.45
CA TYR A 198 -6.97 -19.33 0.65
C TYR A 198 -6.08 -19.22 1.89
N LEU A 199 -5.00 -18.45 1.77
CA LEU A 199 -4.09 -18.16 2.88
C LEU A 199 -4.76 -17.26 3.92
N PHE A 200 -5.59 -16.32 3.48
CA PHE A 200 -6.30 -15.36 4.33
C PHE A 200 -7.81 -15.63 4.27
N GLN A 201 -8.30 -16.47 5.18
CA GLN A 201 -9.70 -16.90 5.21
C GLN A 201 -10.54 -16.02 6.15
N LYS A 202 -11.85 -15.98 5.91
CA LYS A 202 -12.80 -15.41 6.89
C LYS A 202 -12.76 -16.23 8.18
N PHE A 203 -12.66 -15.56 9.32
CA PHE A 203 -12.57 -16.23 10.63
C PHE A 203 -13.80 -17.09 10.99
N ALA A 204 -14.97 -16.78 10.42
CA ALA A 204 -16.21 -17.53 10.65
C ALA A 204 -16.57 -18.50 9.51
N SER A 205 -15.85 -18.49 8.37
CA SER A 205 -16.19 -19.29 7.20
C SER A 205 -14.91 -19.74 6.49
N ALA A 206 -14.60 -21.02 6.66
CA ALA A 206 -13.46 -21.65 6.00
C ALA A 206 -13.61 -21.57 4.47
N ASN A 207 -12.48 -21.47 3.77
CA ASN A 207 -12.37 -21.42 2.31
C ASN A 207 -13.02 -20.22 1.58
N GLN A 208 -13.47 -19.19 2.31
CA GLN A 208 -13.78 -17.90 1.70
C GLN A 208 -12.66 -16.90 2.00
N PRO A 209 -12.18 -16.12 1.01
CA PRO A 209 -11.18 -15.11 1.25
C PRO A 209 -11.76 -14.01 2.14
N LEU A 210 -10.91 -13.46 3.01
CA LEU A 210 -11.23 -12.24 3.74
C LEU A 210 -11.56 -11.11 2.75
N THR A 211 -12.55 -10.28 3.06
CA THR A 211 -12.92 -9.16 2.19
C THR A 211 -11.99 -7.97 2.42
N SER A 212 -11.75 -7.17 1.37
CA SER A 212 -10.94 -5.96 1.49
C SER A 212 -11.50 -4.97 2.51
N GLU A 213 -12.82 -4.86 2.61
CA GLU A 213 -13.49 -4.00 3.61
C GLU A 213 -13.19 -4.46 5.04
N ARG A 214 -13.31 -5.76 5.32
CA ARG A 214 -12.99 -6.29 6.65
C ARG A 214 -11.50 -6.18 6.95
N PHE A 215 -10.65 -6.43 5.96
CA PHE A 215 -9.20 -6.23 6.11
C PHE A 215 -8.87 -4.78 6.48
N LEU A 216 -9.46 -3.79 5.81
CA LEU A 216 -9.26 -2.38 6.13
C LEU A 216 -9.74 -2.02 7.53
N GLU A 217 -10.90 -2.52 7.94
CA GLU A 217 -11.41 -2.28 9.30
C GLU A 217 -10.46 -2.82 10.37
N LEU A 218 -9.97 -4.05 10.20
CA LEU A 218 -9.00 -4.65 11.11
C LEU A 218 -7.66 -3.90 11.09
N PHE A 219 -7.24 -3.41 9.92
CA PHE A 219 -6.05 -2.59 9.79
C PHE A 219 -6.17 -1.25 10.51
N HIS A 220 -7.30 -0.56 10.35
CA HIS A 220 -7.59 0.68 11.05
C HIS A 220 -7.61 0.50 12.56
N ASN A 221 -8.18 -0.60 13.07
CA ASN A 221 -8.09 -0.91 14.50
C ASN A 221 -6.64 -1.13 14.96
N ASN A 222 -5.79 -1.77 14.14
CA ASN A 222 -4.37 -1.96 14.48
C ASN A 222 -3.59 -0.63 14.51
N LEU A 223 -3.98 0.35 13.70
CA LEU A 223 -3.43 1.70 13.75
C LEU A 223 -3.87 2.42 15.03
N LEU A 224 -5.15 2.31 15.40
CA LEU A 224 -5.67 2.88 16.64
C LEU A 224 -4.99 2.29 17.89
N ASP A 225 -4.70 0.98 17.87
CA ASP A 225 -3.96 0.28 18.94
C ASP A 225 -2.58 0.93 19.23
N ILE A 226 -1.93 1.49 18.20
CA ILE A 226 -0.64 2.18 18.32
C ILE A 226 -0.77 3.71 18.36
N GLY A 227 -1.99 4.23 18.49
CA GLY A 227 -2.27 5.66 18.58
C GLY A 227 -2.12 6.43 17.26
N VAL A 228 -2.17 5.74 16.11
CA VAL A 228 -2.09 6.36 14.78
C VAL A 228 -3.50 6.55 14.21
N ASP A 229 -3.81 7.77 13.74
CA ASP A 229 -5.09 8.05 13.09
C ASP A 229 -5.22 7.29 11.74
N PRO A 230 -6.24 6.43 11.58
CA PRO A 230 -6.41 5.64 10.37
C PRO A 230 -6.96 6.42 9.16
N SER A 231 -7.42 7.66 9.33
CA SER A 231 -8.17 8.40 8.30
C SER A 231 -7.43 8.54 6.96
N SER A 232 -6.10 8.67 7.01
CA SER A 232 -5.22 8.86 5.86
C SER A 232 -4.77 7.54 5.20
N TYR A 233 -5.02 6.41 5.86
CA TYR A 233 -4.57 5.08 5.46
C TYR A 233 -5.65 4.28 4.75
N GLY A 234 -5.26 3.50 3.74
CA GLY A 234 -6.19 2.62 3.03
C GLY A 234 -5.49 1.53 2.22
N THR A 235 -6.18 0.99 1.21
CA THR A 235 -5.72 -0.21 0.48
C THR A 235 -4.40 -0.02 -0.26
N HIS A 236 -4.06 1.21 -0.59
CA HIS A 236 -2.83 1.57 -1.30
C HIS A 236 -1.67 1.91 -0.37
N SER A 237 -1.90 2.05 0.94
CA SER A 237 -0.86 2.49 1.88
C SER A 237 0.32 1.53 1.97
N PHE A 238 0.07 0.21 1.88
CA PHE A 238 1.13 -0.80 1.85
C PHE A 238 1.92 -0.78 0.55
N TRP A 239 1.25 -0.60 -0.58
CA TRP A 239 1.91 -0.48 -1.88
C TRP A 239 2.81 0.75 -1.88
N HIS A 240 2.25 1.90 -1.49
CA HIS A 240 2.95 3.17 -1.43
C HIS A 240 4.17 3.09 -0.50
N GLY A 241 3.98 2.54 0.71
CA GLY A 241 5.05 2.28 1.66
C GLY A 241 6.13 1.35 1.13
N GLY A 242 5.73 0.23 0.52
CA GLY A 242 6.67 -0.72 -0.06
C GLY A 242 7.52 -0.12 -1.18
N TYR A 243 6.91 0.73 -1.99
CA TYR A 243 7.60 1.49 -3.03
C TYR A 243 8.64 2.45 -2.43
N GLN A 244 8.26 3.22 -1.40
CA GLN A 244 9.18 4.12 -0.69
C GLN A 244 10.31 3.36 0.00
N TYR A 245 10.01 2.25 0.68
CA TYR A 245 11.01 1.40 1.30
C TYR A 245 12.04 0.89 0.28
N LEU A 246 11.58 0.36 -0.85
CA LEU A 246 12.48 -0.14 -1.88
C LEU A 246 13.33 0.98 -2.48
N HIS A 247 12.77 2.17 -2.69
CA HIS A 247 13.50 3.28 -3.30
C HIS A 247 14.42 4.02 -2.33
N ILE A 248 13.92 4.40 -1.16
CA ILE A 248 14.59 5.27 -0.21
C ILE A 248 15.51 4.45 0.69
N GLU A 249 15.05 3.34 1.26
CA GLU A 249 15.82 2.57 2.25
C GLU A 249 16.69 1.49 1.58
N CYS A 250 16.11 0.70 0.67
CA CYS A 250 16.87 -0.31 -0.09
C CYS A 250 17.68 0.28 -1.24
N ARG A 251 17.45 1.56 -1.59
CA ARG A 251 18.14 2.27 -2.68
C ARG A 251 18.00 1.58 -4.05
N TRP A 252 16.89 0.91 -4.30
CA TRP A 252 16.66 0.26 -5.59
C TRP A 252 16.47 1.32 -6.69
N PRO A 253 17.11 1.11 -7.85
CA PRO A 253 16.87 1.96 -9.01
C PRO A 253 15.43 1.77 -9.50
N LEU A 254 14.84 2.83 -10.06
CA LEU A 254 13.44 2.83 -10.49
C LEU A 254 13.09 1.68 -11.43
N HIS A 255 14.02 1.25 -12.29
CA HIS A 255 13.77 0.14 -13.22
C HIS A 255 13.58 -1.21 -12.50
N HIS A 256 14.36 -1.51 -11.45
CA HIS A 256 14.15 -2.72 -10.63
C HIS A 256 12.80 -2.67 -9.93
N ILE A 257 12.44 -1.50 -9.41
CA ILE A 257 11.15 -1.30 -8.74
C ILE A 257 10.00 -1.44 -9.75
N CYS A 258 10.15 -0.91 -10.97
CA CYS A 258 9.19 -1.09 -12.06
C CYS A 258 8.99 -2.56 -12.41
N GLU A 259 10.08 -3.31 -12.54
CA GLU A 259 10.04 -4.74 -12.83
C GLU A 259 9.39 -5.54 -11.70
N TRP A 260 9.73 -5.25 -10.44
CA TRP A 260 9.16 -5.90 -9.25
C TRP A 260 7.67 -5.56 -9.07
N GLY A 261 7.32 -4.29 -9.21
CA GLY A 261 5.95 -3.75 -9.12
C GLY A 261 5.08 -4.11 -10.32
N GLY A 262 5.66 -4.63 -11.41
CA GLY A 262 4.93 -4.95 -12.63
C GLY A 262 4.47 -3.72 -13.40
N TRP A 263 5.15 -2.59 -13.25
CA TRP A 263 4.87 -1.38 -14.00
C TRP A 263 5.47 -1.45 -15.40
N SER A 264 4.79 -0.82 -16.36
CA SER A 264 5.34 -0.62 -17.69
C SER A 264 6.57 0.29 -17.62
N LEU A 265 7.65 -0.11 -18.30
CA LEU A 265 8.87 0.70 -18.48
C LEU A 265 8.62 1.95 -19.35
N LYS A 266 7.46 2.05 -20.02
CA LYS A 266 7.07 3.28 -20.73
C LYS A 266 6.74 4.34 -19.68
N PHE A 267 7.69 5.26 -19.49
CA PHE A 267 7.73 6.29 -18.46
C PHE A 267 6.74 7.44 -18.72
N THR A 268 5.47 7.12 -18.99
CA THR A 268 4.36 8.10 -19.05
C THR A 268 3.62 8.20 -17.71
N ASN A 269 3.97 7.38 -16.73
CA ASN A 269 3.23 7.26 -15.48
C ASN A 269 3.76 8.22 -14.39
N LEU A 270 3.20 9.43 -14.36
CA LEU A 270 3.26 10.35 -13.20
C LEU A 270 2.83 9.70 -11.88
N MET A 271 2.17 8.54 -11.93
CA MET A 271 1.79 7.74 -10.77
C MET A 271 2.98 7.34 -9.89
N ILE A 272 4.12 6.99 -10.49
CA ILE A 272 5.32 6.60 -9.74
C ILE A 272 5.84 7.77 -8.89
N VAL A 273 5.84 8.98 -9.48
CA VAL A 273 6.25 10.21 -8.79
C VAL A 273 5.29 10.54 -7.64
N LYS A 274 3.99 10.31 -7.81
CA LYS A 274 3.00 10.50 -6.73
C LYS A 274 3.28 9.62 -5.50
N TYR A 275 3.87 8.44 -5.69
CA TYR A 275 4.28 7.56 -4.60
C TYR A 275 5.62 7.95 -3.95
N LEU A 276 6.35 8.92 -4.52
CA LEU A 276 7.57 9.46 -3.90
C LEU A 276 7.31 10.75 -3.12
N ILE A 277 6.33 11.55 -3.56
CA ILE A 277 6.16 12.94 -3.13
C ILE A 277 4.76 13.14 -2.54
N SER A 278 4.18 12.14 -1.89
CA SER A 278 2.86 12.33 -1.29
C SER A 278 2.94 13.38 -0.19
N HIS A 279 2.08 14.39 -0.28
CA HIS A 279 1.99 15.46 0.72
C HIS A 279 1.59 14.93 2.12
N ASN A 280 0.97 13.74 2.19
CA ASN A 280 0.57 13.16 3.46
C ASN A 280 1.70 12.41 4.17
N ASP A 281 2.86 12.25 3.53
CA ASP A 281 3.99 11.58 4.14
C ASP A 281 4.91 12.63 4.78
N ASP A 282 5.45 12.30 5.96
CA ASP A 282 6.38 13.17 6.65
C ASP A 282 7.67 13.31 5.84
N ALA A 283 8.18 14.54 5.74
CA ALA A 283 9.47 14.78 5.11
C ALA A 283 10.56 14.05 5.90
N THR A 284 11.28 13.14 5.23
CA THR A 284 12.40 12.40 5.84
C THR A 284 13.56 13.30 6.25
N GLU A 285 13.69 14.48 5.65
CA GLU A 285 14.75 15.45 5.93
C GLU A 285 14.24 16.88 5.69
N LEU A 286 14.70 17.83 6.52
CA LEU A 286 14.39 19.24 6.36
C LEU A 286 15.09 19.80 5.11
N CYS A 287 14.39 20.68 4.37
CA CYS A 287 14.90 21.26 3.12
C CYS A 287 16.27 21.96 3.29
N GLU A 288 16.51 22.58 4.45
CA GLU A 288 17.78 23.24 4.78
C GLU A 288 18.99 22.29 4.85
N HIS A 289 18.76 20.98 4.92
CA HIS A 289 19.82 19.98 4.99
C HIS A 289 20.19 19.38 3.63
N PHE A 290 19.34 19.51 2.60
CA PHE A 290 19.53 18.85 1.29
C PHE A 290 20.88 19.13 0.62
N PHE A 291 21.39 20.35 0.78
CA PHE A 291 22.69 20.78 0.26
C PHE A 291 23.66 21.20 1.35
N ASN A 292 23.36 20.92 2.62
CA ASN A 292 24.26 21.28 3.72
C ASN A 292 25.43 20.29 3.76
N PRO A 293 26.65 20.68 3.34
CA PRO A 293 27.80 19.77 3.31
C PRO A 293 28.28 19.38 4.72
N TYR A 294 27.78 20.06 5.76
CA TYR A 294 28.06 19.80 7.16
C TYR A 294 26.97 18.99 7.85
N HIS A 295 25.87 18.68 7.14
CA HIS A 295 24.85 17.78 7.68
C HIS A 295 25.36 16.35 7.64
N SER A 296 25.34 15.69 8.80
CA SER A 296 25.74 14.30 8.91
C SER A 296 24.61 13.41 8.38
N PRO A 297 24.89 12.39 7.56
CA PRO A 297 23.85 11.47 7.11
C PRO A 297 23.15 10.84 8.31
N SER A 298 21.82 10.97 8.36
CA SER A 298 20.98 10.48 9.46
C SER A 298 20.94 8.95 9.53
N VAL A 299 21.19 8.25 8.41
CA VAL A 299 21.15 6.79 8.31
C VAL A 299 22.39 6.27 7.58
N LYS A 300 23.00 5.20 8.09
CA LYS A 300 24.05 4.46 7.37
C LYS A 300 23.38 3.49 6.40
N CYS A 301 23.87 3.42 5.16
CA CYS A 301 23.35 2.46 4.18
C CYS A 301 23.39 1.03 4.77
N PRO A 302 22.27 0.29 4.82
CA PRO A 302 22.23 -1.05 5.40
C PRO A 302 23.06 -2.07 4.62
N HIS A 303 23.29 -1.82 3.32
CA HIS A 303 24.06 -2.70 2.45
C HIS A 303 25.58 -2.47 2.53
N CYS A 304 26.04 -1.21 2.44
CA CYS A 304 27.47 -0.90 2.40
C CYS A 304 28.03 -0.31 3.71
N ARG A 305 27.17 -0.01 4.70
CA ARG A 305 27.48 0.59 6.01
C ARG A 305 28.23 1.92 5.97
N ARG A 306 28.35 2.54 4.79
CA ARG A 306 28.93 3.88 4.65
C ARG A 306 27.91 4.93 5.08
N SER A 307 28.39 5.95 5.78
CA SER A 307 27.69 7.21 5.95
C SER A 307 28.21 8.15 4.86
N CYS A 308 27.46 8.33 3.78
CA CYS A 308 27.67 9.46 2.88
C CYS A 308 26.37 10.24 2.72
N PRO A 309 26.42 11.52 2.30
CA PRO A 309 25.22 12.25 1.88
C PRO A 309 24.46 11.56 0.73
N CYS A 310 25.13 10.62 0.07
CA CYS A 310 24.62 9.73 -0.97
C CYS A 310 24.17 8.33 -0.46
N ALA A 311 24.26 8.04 0.85
CA ALA A 311 24.05 6.70 1.44
C ALA A 311 22.62 6.53 1.93
#